data_AF-A0A1B6I5P5-F1
#
_entry.id   AF-A0A1B6I5P5-F1
#
_cell.length_a   1.000
_cell.length_b   1.000
_cell.length_c   1.000
_cell.angle_alpha   90.00
_cell.angle_beta   90.00
_cell.angle_gamma   90.00
#
_symmetry.space_group_name_H-M   'P 1'
#
loop_
_entity.id
_entity.type
_entity.pdbx_description
1 polymer ?
#
loop_
_entity_poly.entity_id
_entity_poly.type
_entity_poly.pdbx_seq_one_letter_code
_entity_poly.pdbx_strand_id
1 'polypeptide(L)'
;MENVAVSTFKGLLQINRGALRITVRNSSRVNVQKPRPPHYNRAKIEHLTRPKYFERGERDAWFIPSVSQCIKEKEEELKRSRKEEDNPYERLLAKDLRNWFLNSKLIAFFHCNPIRFDDRFEAEVKLRKEGMYL
;
A
#
# COMPACT_ATOMS: atom_id res chain seq x y z
N MET A 1 -24.33 53.14 -33.53
CA MET A 1 -23.23 52.37 -34.12
C MET A 1 -22.08 52.38 -33.13
N GLU A 2 -21.51 51.21 -32.93
CA GLU A 2 -20.70 50.82 -31.77
C GLU A 2 -19.27 51.37 -31.82
N ASN A 3 -18.67 51.58 -30.65
CA ASN A 3 -17.52 50.80 -30.14
C ASN A 3 -16.79 51.59 -29.05
N VAL A 4 -17.19 51.38 -27.80
CA VAL A 4 -16.54 51.98 -26.64
C VAL A 4 -15.54 50.99 -26.05
N ALA A 5 -14.27 51.38 -26.19
CA ALA A 5 -13.13 51.18 -25.29
C ALA A 5 -13.07 49.88 -24.45
N VAL A 6 -12.03 49.09 -24.74
CA VAL A 6 -11.49 48.03 -23.88
C VAL A 6 -11.01 48.65 -22.56
N SER A 7 -11.85 48.57 -21.53
CA SER A 7 -11.56 49.07 -20.19
C SER A 7 -10.68 48.09 -19.41
N THR A 8 -9.44 48.53 -19.15
CA THR A 8 -8.71 48.44 -17.88
C THR A 8 -9.13 47.34 -16.90
N PHE A 9 -8.22 46.38 -16.67
CA PHE A 9 -8.24 45.47 -15.53
C PHE A 9 -8.19 46.27 -14.20
N LYS A 10 -9.35 46.41 -13.55
CA LYS A 10 -9.50 46.68 -12.13
C LYS A 10 -10.34 45.55 -11.56
N GLY A 11 -9.73 44.67 -10.78
CA GLY A 11 -10.48 43.57 -10.17
C GLY A 11 -9.58 42.56 -9.47
N LEU A 12 -9.37 42.82 -8.19
CA LEU A 12 -9.20 41.86 -7.09
C LEU A 12 -9.32 40.37 -7.46
N LEU A 13 -8.31 39.62 -7.02
CA LEU A 13 -8.37 38.27 -6.47
C LEU A 13 -9.81 37.80 -6.17
N GLN A 14 -10.48 37.20 -7.15
CA GLN A 14 -11.53 36.22 -6.89
C GLN A 14 -10.91 34.84 -7.07
N ILE A 15 -10.35 34.34 -5.97
CA ILE A 15 -10.09 32.92 -5.78
C ILE A 15 -11.47 32.27 -5.61
N ASN A 16 -12.18 32.08 -6.72
CA ASN A 16 -13.41 31.31 -6.75
C ASN A 16 -13.06 29.85 -7.00
N ARG A 17 -13.38 29.02 -6.00
CA ARG A 17 -13.37 27.56 -6.06
C ARG A 17 -14.33 27.12 -7.16
N GLY A 18 -13.77 26.86 -8.33
CA GLY A 18 -14.44 26.36 -9.51
C GLY A 18 -13.40 26.22 -10.60
N ALA A 19 -13.41 25.11 -11.32
CA ALA A 19 -12.50 24.84 -12.42
C ALA A 19 -12.70 25.85 -13.56
N LEU A 20 -12.22 27.08 -13.39
CA LEU A 20 -12.14 28.08 -14.45
C LEU A 20 -10.98 27.69 -15.35
N ARG A 21 -11.31 26.93 -16.40
CA ARG A 21 -10.39 26.65 -17.50
C ARG A 21 -10.25 27.92 -18.32
N ILE A 22 -9.31 28.79 -17.92
CA ILE A 22 -8.97 30.00 -18.67
C ILE A 22 -8.27 29.56 -19.96
N THR A 23 -9.02 29.46 -21.06
CA THR A 23 -8.43 29.20 -22.38
C THR A 23 -7.92 30.51 -22.96
N VAL A 24 -6.62 30.78 -22.79
CA VAL A 24 -5.95 31.87 -23.49
C VAL A 24 -5.81 31.48 -24.96
N ARG A 25 -6.43 32.26 -25.84
CA ARG A 25 -6.36 32.06 -27.30
C ARG A 25 -4.96 32.45 -27.76
N ASN A 26 -4.08 31.47 -27.94
CA ASN A 26 -2.78 31.72 -28.56
C ASN A 26 -3.01 32.04 -30.04
N SER A 27 -2.67 33.26 -30.47
CA SER A 27 -2.82 33.67 -31.88
C SER A 27 -1.92 32.87 -32.84
N SER A 28 -0.91 32.19 -32.30
CA SER A 28 0.02 31.35 -33.06
C SER A 28 -0.05 29.90 -32.58
N ARG A 29 0.14 28.98 -33.52
CA ARG A 29 0.24 27.54 -33.22
C ARG A 29 1.45 27.31 -32.30
N VAL A 30 1.21 26.73 -31.13
CA VAL A 30 2.28 26.39 -30.19
C VAL A 30 3.15 25.30 -30.81
N ASN A 31 4.45 25.57 -30.94
CA ASN A 31 5.41 24.56 -31.37
C ASN A 31 5.77 23.65 -30.19
N VAL A 32 5.28 22.41 -30.23
CA VAL A 32 5.54 21.39 -29.18
C VAL A 32 6.95 20.78 -29.33
N GLN A 33 7.50 20.74 -30.55
CA GLN A 33 8.83 20.17 -30.80
C GLN A 33 9.96 21.08 -30.29
N LYS A 34 9.75 22.39 -30.35
CA LYS A 34 10.70 23.41 -29.85
C LYS A 34 9.93 24.50 -29.08
N PRO A 35 9.60 24.27 -27.80
CA PRO A 35 8.88 25.26 -27.00
C PRO A 35 9.75 26.51 -26.79
N ARG A 36 9.13 27.68 -26.85
CA ARG A 36 9.80 28.95 -26.57
C ARG A 36 10.06 29.09 -25.07
N PRO A 37 11.18 29.73 -24.66
CA PRO A 37 11.40 30.04 -23.26
C PRO A 37 10.28 30.93 -22.72
N PRO A 38 9.87 30.75 -21.45
CA PRO A 38 8.82 31.57 -20.85
C PRO A 38 9.28 33.01 -20.67
N HIS A 39 8.33 33.94 -20.76
CA HIS A 39 8.57 35.35 -20.43
C HIS A 39 8.98 35.50 -18.95
N TYR A 40 9.76 36.52 -18.63
CA TYR A 40 10.39 36.74 -17.31
C TYR A 40 9.44 36.55 -16.12
N ASN A 41 8.25 37.15 -16.15
CA ASN A 41 7.26 37.02 -15.06
C ASN A 41 6.73 35.59 -14.91
N ARG A 42 6.53 34.88 -16.02
CA ARG A 42 6.11 33.47 -16.01
C ARG A 42 7.23 32.59 -15.48
N ALA A 43 8.48 32.86 -15.85
CA ALA A 43 9.64 32.12 -15.36
C ALA A 43 9.81 32.25 -13.83
N LYS A 44 9.58 33.45 -13.27
CA LYS A 44 9.57 33.65 -11.81
C LYS A 44 8.53 32.79 -11.10
N ILE A 45 7.29 32.82 -11.59
CA ILE A 45 6.19 32.04 -11.01
C ILE A 45 6.52 30.55 -11.11
N GLU A 46 6.93 30.09 -12.29
CA GLU A 46 7.27 28.69 -12.52
C GLU A 46 8.36 28.22 -11.56
N HIS A 47 9.42 29.02 -11.38
CA HIS A 47 10.50 28.72 -10.43
C HIS A 47 10.01 28.63 -8.98
N LEU A 48 9.14 29.55 -8.55
CA LEU A 48 8.54 29.54 -7.21
C LEU A 48 7.61 28.34 -7.00
N THR A 49 6.91 27.90 -8.04
CA THR A 49 5.97 26.76 -7.97
C THR A 49 6.63 25.40 -8.17
N ARG A 50 7.93 25.34 -8.46
CA ARG A 50 8.62 24.05 -8.65
C ARG A 50 8.55 23.24 -7.35
N PRO A 51 8.05 21.99 -7.39
CA PRO A 51 8.07 21.13 -6.21
C PRO A 51 9.52 20.87 -5.81
N LYS A 52 9.85 21.13 -4.55
CA LYS A 52 11.13 20.71 -3.97
C LYS A 52 10.99 19.25 -3.54
N TYR A 53 11.65 18.37 -4.26
CA TYR A 53 11.82 16.98 -3.82
C TYR A 53 13.11 16.92 -3.00
N PHE A 54 13.02 16.45 -1.76
CA PHE A 54 14.19 16.25 -0.92
C PHE A 54 15.08 15.15 -1.52
N GLU A 55 16.38 15.38 -1.54
CA GLU A 55 17.35 14.34 -1.90
C GLU A 55 17.34 13.24 -0.83
N ARG A 56 17.71 12.02 -1.23
CA ARG A 56 17.67 10.84 -0.36
C ARG A 56 18.76 11.00 0.74
N GLY A 57 18.33 11.48 1.92
CA GLY A 57 19.16 11.70 3.10
C GLY A 57 18.77 12.94 3.90
N GLU A 58 18.16 13.95 3.26
CA GLU A 58 17.70 15.17 3.96
C GLU A 58 16.33 15.01 4.62
N ARG A 59 15.58 13.95 4.25
CA ARG A 59 14.25 13.66 4.82
C ARG A 59 14.31 13.24 6.29
N ASP A 60 15.44 12.73 6.76
CA ASP A 60 15.57 12.16 8.10
C ASP A 60 15.74 13.26 9.17
N ALA A 61 16.11 14.48 8.78
CA ALA A 61 16.30 15.61 9.70
C ALA A 61 15.02 16.40 9.99
N TRP A 62 13.99 16.32 9.14
CA TRP A 62 12.81 17.19 9.20
C TRP A 62 11.46 16.47 9.13
N PHE A 63 11.43 15.14 8.99
CA PHE A 63 10.19 14.40 8.84
C PHE A 63 10.07 13.28 9.88
N ILE A 64 8.91 13.25 10.55
CA ILE A 64 8.47 12.12 11.37
C ILE A 64 8.58 10.86 10.50
N PRO A 65 9.26 9.78 10.93
CA PRO A 65 9.45 8.60 10.10
C PRO A 65 8.12 8.11 9.55
N SER A 66 8.11 7.73 8.27
CA SER A 66 6.89 7.19 7.67
C SER A 66 6.42 5.97 8.47
N VAL A 67 5.10 5.83 8.69
CA VAL A 67 4.51 4.74 9.50
C VAL A 67 5.03 3.36 9.06
N SER A 68 5.34 3.19 7.78
CA SER A 68 5.91 1.97 7.20
C SER A 68 7.35 1.65 7.64
N GLN A 69 8.13 2.62 8.11
CA GLN A 69 9.47 2.43 8.67
C GLN A 69 9.41 2.06 10.16
N CYS A 70 8.53 2.69 10.95
CA CYS A 70 8.38 2.39 12.37
C CYS A 70 7.83 0.98 12.65
N ILE A 71 7.00 0.42 11.75
CA ILE A 71 6.42 -0.91 11.93
C ILE A 71 7.46 -2.01 11.73
N LYS A 72 8.39 -1.84 10.78
CA LYS A 72 9.38 -2.87 10.44
C LYS A 72 10.38 -3.12 11.56
N GLU A 73 10.87 -2.06 12.20
CA GLU A 73 11.82 -2.18 13.31
C GLU A 73 11.17 -2.89 14.51
N LYS A 74 9.93 -2.52 14.85
CA LYS A 74 9.18 -3.19 15.92
C LYS A 74 8.86 -4.64 15.60
N GLU A 75 8.46 -4.97 14.38
CA GLU A 75 8.20 -6.36 13.97
C GLU A 75 9.47 -7.22 13.97
N GLU A 76 10.60 -6.67 13.53
CA GLU A 76 11.89 -7.36 13.57
C GLU A 76 12.41 -7.54 14.99
N GLU A 77 12.26 -6.54 15.86
CA GLU A 77 12.58 -6.65 17.29
C GLU A 77 11.64 -7.65 18.00
N LEU A 78 10.35 -7.68 17.65
CA LEU A 78 9.41 -8.69 18.14
C LEU A 78 9.82 -10.10 17.68
N LYS A 79 10.24 -10.27 16.42
CA LYS A 79 10.72 -11.56 15.90
C LYS A 79 12.02 -12.01 16.55
N ARG A 80 12.93 -11.07 16.87
CA ARG A 80 14.20 -11.38 17.55
C ARG A 80 14.03 -11.68 19.04
N SER A 81 13.08 -11.01 19.70
CA SER A 81 12.73 -11.26 21.11
C SER A 81 11.86 -12.51 21.28
N ARG A 82 11.02 -12.83 20.29
CA ARG A 82 10.42 -14.16 20.10
C ARG A 82 11.43 -15.15 19.50
N LYS A 83 12.62 -15.28 20.09
CA LYS A 83 13.25 -16.59 20.08
C LYS A 83 12.31 -17.48 20.87
N GLU A 84 11.33 -18.04 20.16
CA GLU A 84 10.24 -18.84 20.69
C GLU A 84 10.86 -19.84 21.66
N GLU A 85 10.56 -19.68 22.95
CA GLU A 85 10.92 -20.69 23.93
C GLU A 85 10.23 -21.97 23.50
N ASP A 86 11.01 -23.02 23.25
CA ASP A 86 10.49 -24.33 22.85
C ASP A 86 9.50 -24.80 23.92
N ASN A 87 8.20 -24.70 23.63
CA ASN A 87 7.17 -25.17 24.52
C ASN A 87 7.31 -26.70 24.66
N PRO A 88 7.47 -27.27 25.87
CA PRO A 88 7.63 -28.71 26.04
C PRO A 88 6.45 -29.50 25.46
N TYR A 89 5.25 -28.91 25.41
CA TYR A 89 4.08 -29.52 24.80
C TYR A 89 4.22 -29.65 23.27
N GLU A 90 4.77 -28.63 22.60
CA GLU A 90 5.01 -28.68 21.15
C GLU A 90 6.04 -29.74 20.79
N ARG A 91 7.05 -29.95 21.64
CA ARG A 91 7.99 -31.06 21.48
C ARG A 91 7.32 -32.43 21.58
N LEU A 92 6.31 -32.58 22.44
CA LEU A 92 5.53 -33.81 22.53
C LEU A 92 4.68 -34.01 21.28
N LEU A 93 3.95 -32.97 20.84
CA LEU A 93 3.16 -33.02 19.60
C LEU A 93 4.02 -33.35 18.38
N ALA A 94 5.22 -32.76 18.28
CA ALA A 94 6.14 -33.05 17.18
C ALA A 94 6.61 -34.51 17.18
N LYS A 95 6.83 -35.10 18.36
CA LYS A 95 7.17 -36.53 18.48
C LYS A 95 6.01 -37.42 18.03
N ASP A 96 4.79 -37.11 18.46
CA ASP A 96 3.60 -37.89 18.10
C ASP A 96 3.32 -37.81 16.60
N LEU A 97 3.39 -36.62 16.02
CA LEU A 97 3.27 -36.41 14.58
C LEU A 97 4.34 -37.21 13.83
N ARG A 98 5.62 -37.10 14.22
CA ARG A 98 6.70 -37.87 13.59
C ARG A 98 6.44 -39.38 13.63
N ASN A 99 5.93 -39.89 14.75
CA ASN A 99 5.58 -41.30 14.86
C ASN A 99 4.44 -41.68 13.91
N TRP A 100 3.41 -40.84 13.75
CA TRP A 100 2.35 -41.06 12.76
C TRP A 100 2.91 -41.08 11.34
N PHE A 101 3.75 -40.10 10.97
CA PHE A 101 4.37 -40.03 9.65
C PHE A 101 5.18 -41.29 9.30
N LEU A 102 5.93 -41.83 10.26
CA LEU A 102 6.78 -43.01 10.03
C LEU A 102 6.00 -44.33 10.00
N ASN A 103 4.92 -44.43 10.78
CA ASN A 103 4.15 -45.67 10.91
C ASN A 103 3.02 -45.78 9.88
N SER A 104 2.53 -44.66 9.36
CA SER A 104 1.47 -44.65 8.35
C SER A 104 2.01 -44.93 6.95
N LYS A 105 1.30 -45.75 6.18
CA LYS A 105 1.60 -45.98 4.75
C LYS A 105 1.01 -44.90 3.84
N LEU A 106 -0.02 -44.20 4.31
CA LEU A 106 -0.74 -43.17 3.57
C LEU A 106 -1.12 -42.04 4.53
N ILE A 107 -0.91 -40.80 4.09
CA ILE A 107 -1.25 -39.59 4.82
C ILE A 107 -1.94 -38.66 3.83
N ALA A 108 -3.10 -38.14 4.22
CA ALA A 108 -3.86 -37.19 3.43
C ALA A 108 -4.05 -35.88 4.21
N PHE A 109 -3.84 -34.76 3.52
CA PHE A 109 -4.11 -33.44 4.07
C PHE A 109 -5.38 -32.89 3.43
N PHE A 110 -6.32 -32.44 4.26
CA PHE A 110 -7.56 -31.82 3.84
C PHE A 110 -7.75 -30.51 4.59
N HIS A 111 -8.42 -29.57 3.95
CA HIS A 111 -8.83 -28.33 4.59
C HIS A 111 -10.11 -28.58 5.39
N CYS A 112 -10.07 -28.36 6.70
CA CYS A 112 -11.26 -28.42 7.54
C CYS A 112 -12.09 -27.14 7.34
N ASN A 113 -13.08 -27.20 6.44
CA ASN A 113 -14.16 -26.21 6.42
C ASN A 113 -14.97 -26.29 7.73
N PRO A 114 -15.62 -25.20 8.16
CA PRO A 114 -16.53 -25.25 9.29
C PRO A 114 -17.67 -26.23 8.99
N ILE A 115 -17.70 -27.33 9.72
CA ILE A 115 -18.72 -28.38 9.65
C ILE A 115 -19.36 -28.54 11.03
N ARG A 116 -20.56 -29.11 11.10
CA ARG A 116 -21.19 -29.41 12.39
C ARG A 116 -20.42 -30.53 13.07
N PHE A 117 -20.48 -30.57 14.40
CA PHE A 117 -19.82 -31.62 15.17
C PHE A 117 -20.36 -33.02 14.81
N ASP A 118 -21.67 -33.15 14.58
CA ASP A 118 -22.31 -34.40 14.19
C ASP A 118 -21.72 -34.96 12.89
N ASP A 119 -21.54 -34.11 11.88
CA ASP A 119 -20.97 -34.48 10.59
C ASP A 119 -19.50 -34.93 10.74
N ARG A 120 -18.72 -34.22 11.58
CA ARG A 120 -17.32 -34.59 11.88
C ARG A 120 -17.25 -35.94 12.58
N PHE A 121 -18.11 -36.16 13.57
CA PHE A 121 -18.14 -37.40 14.33
C PHE A 121 -18.54 -38.59 13.45
N GLU A 122 -19.52 -38.42 12.56
CA GLU A 122 -19.91 -39.46 11.61
C GLU A 122 -18.75 -39.83 10.67
N ALA A 123 -18.01 -38.82 10.18
CA ALA A 123 -16.82 -39.04 9.35
C ALA A 123 -15.71 -39.79 10.12
N GLU A 124 -15.44 -39.42 11.37
CA GLU A 124 -14.44 -40.08 12.21
C GLU A 124 -14.80 -41.54 12.48
N VAL A 125 -16.08 -41.84 12.78
CA VAL A 125 -16.56 -43.21 12.97
C VAL A 125 -16.38 -44.03 11.69
N LYS A 126 -16.69 -43.47 10.52
CA LYS A 126 -16.49 -44.15 9.23
C LYS A 126 -15.01 -44.43 8.96
N LEU A 127 -14.13 -43.46 9.17
CA LEU A 127 -12.69 -43.62 8.96
C LEU A 127 -12.09 -44.66 9.91
N ARG A 128 -12.52 -44.64 11.18
CA ARG A 128 -12.04 -45.57 12.19
C ARG A 128 -12.46 -47.02 11.92
N LYS A 129 -13.61 -47.25 11.27
CA LYS A 129 -13.99 -48.59 10.78
C LYS A 129 -13.01 -49.14 9.74
N GLU A 130 -12.47 -48.26 8.89
CA GLU A 130 -11.45 -48.59 7.89
C GLU A 130 -10.01 -48.56 8.45
N GLY A 131 -9.85 -48.39 9.77
CA GLY A 131 -8.53 -48.30 10.42
C GLY A 131 -7.77 -47.01 10.15
N MET A 132 -8.46 -45.97 9.65
CA MET A 132 -7.91 -44.63 9.44
C MET A 132 -8.24 -43.72 10.63
N TYR A 133 -7.35 -42.78 10.92
CA TYR A 133 -7.49 -41.81 12.01
C TYR A 133 -7.50 -40.39 11.43
N LEU A 134 -8.35 -39.54 12.01
CA LEU A 134 -8.51 -38.13 11.64
C LEU A 134 -7.89 -37.23 12.72
#